data_AF-A0A952RL71-F1
#
_entry.id   AF-A0A952RL71-F1
#
_cell.length_a   1.000
_cell.length_b   1.000
_cell.length_c   1.000
_cell.angle_alpha   90.00
_cell.angle_beta   90.00
_cell.angle_gamma   90.00
#
_symmetry.space_group_name_H-M   'P 1'
#
loop_
_entity.id
_entity.type
_entity.pdbx_description
1 polymer ?
#
loop_
_entity_poly.entity_id
_entity_poly.type
_entity_poly.pdbx_seq_one_letter_code
_entity_poly.pdbx_strand_id
1 'polypeptide(L)'
;MRRGPRAPSLFTVVAAATAAPLLFVRYLPFTDLPEHVAAIATMARLLPGGGGAPEYTVAFGSSQYLLYHFAGALLARLLGDAVLANRVLLAAIAIAWPFALRALLRAVGRDERVAILAPATFWNRALVIGFLPFVASVPLALFALATFVRTLDAPTRRPQLPAPTQPGRAHTGGPAQRGQADAGGPAQRRRQVLAGVLAICVFYTHVSSFVVFAATALVLALLRRRVFALVPLVPSVLAAFVWGLGGSLGARVEAGRLPGHGALDAVPLWAFDVWRSHLDEVWAALWWITFGLFAIAGLKRRPDLRGTALALAPLFCALAVYLLTPFHVGPAGYLDVRLAPMLALLLLPALALDERAPRWQTQGPIALAAVAALGTAVTALHEMRRVEHEVLGDFDALLTKMRPRTRLAMLNFEQRSPRMYFWPYVFAGSYHRLAPGTIASYSFTEIEHWSLAYAPGVETPPKHRGFWHYWPCQFELRRDGSYYDYVLVQGRRDPFHEGAPGPAFREVGRSGAFILFEKLAPEDQSPGVPDASICARIGPPPPP
;
A
#
# COMPACT_ATOMS: atom_id res chain seq x y z
N MET A 1 28.05 -32.88 -6.21
CA MET A 1 27.09 -32.47 -7.27
C MET A 1 27.40 -31.05 -7.73
N ARG A 2 28.04 -30.91 -8.90
CA ARG A 2 28.33 -29.62 -9.53
C ARG A 2 27.00 -28.94 -9.90
N ARG A 3 26.70 -27.78 -9.30
CA ARG A 3 25.57 -26.93 -9.71
C ARG A 3 25.99 -26.25 -11.01
N GLY A 4 25.57 -26.77 -12.16
CA GLY A 4 25.54 -25.99 -13.40
C GLY A 4 24.69 -24.73 -13.23
N PRO A 5 24.77 -23.75 -14.15
CA PRO A 5 23.96 -22.54 -14.09
C PRO A 5 22.48 -22.94 -13.99
N ARG A 6 21.88 -22.67 -12.84
CA ARG A 6 20.49 -23.02 -12.57
C ARG A 6 19.62 -22.03 -13.34
N ALA A 7 18.88 -22.52 -14.33
CA ALA A 7 17.81 -21.75 -14.94
C ALA A 7 16.92 -21.16 -13.83
N PRO A 8 16.46 -19.90 -13.95
CA PRO A 8 15.57 -19.30 -12.97
C PRO A 8 14.33 -20.17 -12.81
N SER A 9 13.91 -20.41 -11.56
CA SER A 9 12.70 -21.20 -11.31
C SER A 9 11.47 -20.46 -11.84
N LEU A 10 10.45 -21.21 -12.30
CA LEU A 10 9.15 -20.65 -12.72
C LEU A 10 8.61 -19.61 -11.73
N PHE A 11 8.73 -19.90 -10.43
CA PHE A 11 8.33 -18.98 -9.36
C PHE A 11 9.00 -17.61 -9.44
N THR A 12 10.31 -17.57 -9.73
CA THR A 12 11.06 -16.32 -9.85
C THR A 12 10.65 -15.55 -11.10
N VAL A 13 10.43 -16.26 -12.20
CA VAL A 13 9.96 -15.66 -13.46
C VAL A 13 8.59 -15.03 -13.28
N VAL A 14 7.64 -15.74 -12.67
CA VAL A 14 6.29 -15.22 -12.43
C VAL A 14 6.34 -14.02 -11.49
N ALA A 15 7.11 -14.08 -10.40
CA ALA A 15 7.26 -12.95 -9.48
C ALA A 15 7.83 -11.69 -10.18
N ALA A 16 8.84 -11.87 -11.04
CA ALA A 16 9.42 -10.77 -11.82
C ALA A 16 8.45 -10.24 -12.88
N ALA A 17 7.72 -11.13 -13.57
CA ALA A 17 6.73 -10.76 -14.57
C ALA A 17 5.57 -9.94 -13.98
N THR A 18 5.14 -10.23 -12.74
CA THR A 18 4.13 -9.43 -12.03
C THR A 18 4.58 -7.98 -11.78
N ALA A 19 5.89 -7.75 -11.61
CA ALA A 19 6.45 -6.42 -11.41
C ALA A 19 6.66 -5.65 -12.73
N ALA A 20 6.76 -6.35 -13.87
CA ALA A 20 7.07 -5.74 -15.16
C ALA A 20 6.15 -4.56 -15.54
N PRO A 21 4.81 -4.63 -15.37
CA PRO A 21 3.94 -3.53 -15.77
C PRO A 21 4.27 -2.20 -15.10
N LEU A 22 4.76 -2.23 -13.85
CA LEU A 22 5.15 -1.04 -13.09
C LEU A 22 6.36 -0.32 -13.72
N LEU A 23 7.22 -1.06 -14.42
CA LEU A 23 8.47 -0.56 -15.03
C LEU A 23 8.31 -0.19 -16.51
N PHE A 24 7.15 -0.46 -17.11
CA PHE A 24 6.89 -0.23 -18.54
C PHE A 24 5.85 0.84 -18.86
N VAL A 25 5.24 1.43 -17.83
CA VAL A 25 4.30 2.55 -17.89
C VAL A 25 4.89 3.68 -17.07
N ARG A 26 5.05 4.88 -17.64
CA ARG A 26 5.75 6.00 -16.99
C ARG A 26 4.92 6.59 -15.86
N TYR A 27 3.67 6.92 -16.14
CA TYR A 27 2.69 7.41 -15.18
C TYR A 27 1.64 6.33 -14.97
N LEU A 28 1.73 5.60 -13.86
CA LEU A 28 0.75 4.54 -13.58
C LEU A 28 -0.62 5.18 -13.30
N PRO A 29 -1.72 4.62 -13.82
CA PRO A 29 -3.06 5.19 -13.70
C PRO A 29 -3.71 4.93 -12.34
N PHE A 30 -2.95 5.17 -11.27
CA PHE A 30 -3.44 5.01 -9.91
C PHE A 30 -3.98 6.34 -9.39
N THR A 31 -5.04 6.30 -8.59
CA THR A 31 -5.74 7.51 -8.11
C THR A 31 -4.80 8.37 -7.27
N ASP A 32 -4.25 7.82 -6.18
CA ASP A 32 -3.46 8.55 -5.17
C ASP A 32 -1.94 8.60 -5.46
N LEU A 33 -1.47 7.87 -6.47
CA LEU A 33 -0.04 7.78 -6.78
C LEU A 33 0.66 9.14 -7.00
N PRO A 34 0.06 10.12 -7.70
CA PRO A 34 0.71 11.42 -7.87
C PRO A 34 1.06 12.09 -6.53
N GLU A 35 0.21 11.98 -5.50
CA GLU A 35 0.49 12.50 -4.16
C GLU A 35 1.66 11.77 -3.49
N HIS A 36 1.75 10.45 -3.65
CA HIS A 36 2.88 9.67 -3.14
C HIS A 36 4.20 10.08 -3.81
N VAL A 37 4.19 10.25 -5.13
CA VAL A 37 5.36 10.68 -5.89
C VAL A 37 5.78 12.11 -5.49
N ALA A 38 4.82 13.01 -5.34
CA ALA A 38 5.04 14.37 -4.84
C ALA A 38 5.65 14.37 -3.44
N ALA A 39 5.15 13.50 -2.55
CA ALA A 39 5.67 13.36 -1.20
C ALA A 39 7.10 12.78 -1.18
N ILE A 40 7.38 11.79 -2.03
CA ILE A 40 8.73 11.22 -2.21
C ILE A 40 9.70 12.29 -2.70
N ALA A 41 9.34 13.07 -3.73
CA ALA A 41 10.18 14.14 -4.27
C ALA A 41 10.46 15.23 -3.24
N THR A 42 9.42 15.66 -2.52
CA THR A 42 9.54 16.68 -1.46
C THR A 42 10.40 16.18 -0.31
N MET A 43 10.18 14.95 0.15
CA MET A 43 10.98 14.35 1.21
C MET A 43 12.44 14.19 0.78
N ALA A 44 12.72 13.79 -0.46
CA ALA A 44 14.09 13.70 -0.98
C ALA A 44 14.84 15.03 -0.92
N ARG A 45 14.13 16.16 -1.13
CA ARG A 45 14.68 17.51 -1.00
C ARG A 45 14.91 17.95 0.43
N LEU A 46 14.07 17.50 1.37
CA LEU A 46 14.22 17.76 2.81
C LEU A 46 15.36 16.96 3.44
N LEU A 47 15.79 15.85 2.83
CA LEU A 47 16.97 15.10 3.28
C LEU A 47 18.25 15.92 3.13
N PRO A 48 19.28 15.68 3.97
CA PRO A 48 20.56 16.38 3.90
C PRO A 48 21.12 16.45 2.46
N GLY A 49 21.45 17.66 1.99
CA GLY A 49 21.95 17.91 0.64
C GLY A 49 20.90 17.84 -0.48
N GLY A 50 19.60 17.93 -0.18
CA GLY A 50 18.50 17.79 -1.15
C GLY A 50 18.00 19.11 -1.77
N GLY A 51 18.62 20.25 -1.46
CA GLY A 51 18.22 21.56 -1.99
C GLY A 51 17.08 22.24 -1.22
N GLY A 52 16.41 21.54 -0.30
CA GLY A 52 15.38 22.10 0.57
C GLY A 52 14.00 22.19 -0.08
N ALA A 53 12.99 22.32 0.78
CA ALA A 53 11.59 22.51 0.42
C ALA A 53 10.93 23.31 1.56
N PRO A 54 11.19 24.63 1.66
CA PRO A 54 10.80 25.45 2.82
C PRO A 54 9.28 25.52 3.02
N GLU A 55 8.50 25.15 2.00
CA GLU A 55 7.04 25.08 2.06
C GLU A 55 6.54 23.91 2.90
N TYR A 56 7.41 22.92 3.19
CA TYR A 56 7.04 21.64 3.77
C TYR A 56 7.91 21.25 4.97
N THR A 57 7.33 20.44 5.85
CA THR A 57 8.02 19.80 6.97
C THR A 57 7.63 18.32 7.06
N VAL A 58 8.49 17.50 7.67
CA VAL A 58 8.23 16.07 7.86
C VAL A 58 7.41 15.87 9.14
N ALA A 59 6.30 15.16 9.01
CA ALA A 59 5.38 14.88 10.10
C ALA A 59 5.77 13.59 10.87
N PHE A 60 6.95 13.59 11.50
CA PHE A 60 7.52 12.41 12.17
C PHE A 60 6.62 11.79 13.26
N GLY A 61 5.87 12.63 13.98
CA GLY A 61 5.05 12.20 15.11
C GLY A 61 3.63 11.74 14.75
N SER A 62 3.10 12.19 13.60
CA SER A 62 1.70 11.95 13.23
C SER A 62 1.54 10.99 12.05
N SER A 63 2.61 10.70 11.31
CA SER A 63 2.51 9.86 10.12
C SER A 63 2.88 8.39 10.34
N GLN A 64 1.98 7.53 9.85
CA GLN A 64 2.15 6.09 9.75
C GLN A 64 2.70 5.64 8.38
N TYR A 65 3.01 6.57 7.47
CA TYR A 65 3.47 6.27 6.10
C TYR A 65 4.96 6.62 5.88
N LEU A 66 5.67 6.98 6.95
CA LEU A 66 7.03 7.50 6.89
C LEU A 66 7.99 6.54 6.20
N LEU A 67 7.91 5.23 6.48
CA LEU A 67 8.85 4.28 5.91
C LEU A 67 8.71 4.19 4.39
N TYR A 68 7.48 4.22 3.87
CA TYR A 68 7.23 4.17 2.43
C TYR A 68 7.83 5.40 1.72
N HIS A 69 7.48 6.61 2.19
CA HIS A 69 7.96 7.84 1.59
C HIS A 69 9.47 8.03 1.76
N PHE A 70 10.04 7.62 2.90
CA PHE A 70 11.48 7.72 3.13
C PHE A 70 12.28 6.75 2.26
N ALA A 71 11.82 5.50 2.12
CA ALA A 71 12.44 4.55 1.21
C ALA A 71 12.38 5.05 -0.24
N GLY A 72 11.22 5.57 -0.66
CA GLY A 72 11.07 6.22 -1.96
C GLY A 72 11.98 7.43 -2.13
N ALA A 73 12.14 8.28 -1.11
CA ALA A 73 12.99 9.45 -1.15
C ALA A 73 14.47 9.10 -1.31
N LEU A 74 14.95 8.07 -0.60
CA LEU A 74 16.31 7.55 -0.78
C LEU A 74 16.54 7.02 -2.21
N LEU A 75 15.57 6.27 -2.75
CA LEU A 75 15.62 5.81 -4.14
C LEU A 75 15.57 6.98 -5.13
N ALA A 76 14.76 8.00 -4.88
CA ALA A 76 14.69 9.19 -5.72
C ALA A 76 16.02 9.95 -5.76
N ARG A 77 16.74 10.01 -4.63
CA ARG A 77 18.09 10.57 -4.60
C ARG A 77 19.10 9.74 -5.40
N LEU A 78 18.97 8.41 -5.36
CA LEU A 78 19.86 7.51 -6.09
C LEU A 78 19.60 7.56 -7.60
N LEU A 79 18.33 7.64 -8.00
CA LEU A 79 17.89 7.54 -9.39
C LEU A 79 17.72 8.89 -10.08
N GLY A 80 17.66 9.99 -9.32
CA GLY A 80 17.43 11.34 -9.83
C GLY A 80 15.97 11.64 -10.22
N ASP A 81 15.05 10.69 -10.02
CA ASP A 81 13.65 10.80 -10.45
C ASP A 81 12.73 10.09 -9.43
N ALA A 82 11.79 10.84 -8.86
CA ALA A 82 10.81 10.34 -7.90
C ALA A 82 9.74 9.43 -8.54
N VAL A 83 9.36 9.66 -9.79
CA VAL A 83 8.42 8.82 -10.54
C VAL A 83 9.05 7.44 -10.75
N LEU A 84 10.28 7.40 -11.27
CA LEU A 84 11.04 6.16 -11.43
C LEU A 84 11.30 5.47 -10.09
N ALA A 85 11.68 6.21 -9.06
CA ALA A 85 11.93 5.67 -7.72
C ALA A 85 10.70 4.98 -7.15
N ASN A 86 9.52 5.59 -7.26
CA ASN A 86 8.28 4.97 -6.81
C ASN A 86 7.96 3.69 -7.60
N ARG A 87 8.16 3.69 -8.92
CA ARG A 87 7.96 2.50 -9.77
C ARG A 87 8.90 1.36 -9.40
N VAL A 88 10.17 1.65 -9.15
CA VAL A 88 11.16 0.68 -8.66
C VAL A 88 10.77 0.14 -7.28
N LEU A 89 10.32 1.01 -6.37
CA LEU A 89 9.85 0.61 -5.06
C LEU A 89 8.63 -0.34 -5.15
N LEU A 90 7.63 0.01 -5.95
CA LEU A 90 6.47 -0.85 -6.20
C LEU A 90 6.86 -2.18 -6.86
N ALA A 91 7.81 -2.17 -7.79
CA ALA A 91 8.32 -3.40 -8.41
C ALA A 91 8.99 -4.32 -7.37
N ALA A 92 9.77 -3.75 -6.45
CA ALA A 92 10.35 -4.49 -5.34
C ALA A 92 9.28 -5.07 -4.40
N ILE A 93 8.21 -4.31 -4.13
CA ILE A 93 7.05 -4.77 -3.33
C ILE A 93 6.32 -5.91 -4.04
N ALA A 94 6.07 -5.80 -5.35
CA ALA A 94 5.43 -6.82 -6.18
C ALA A 94 6.22 -8.14 -6.14
N ILE A 95 7.55 -8.06 -6.21
CA ILE A 95 8.42 -9.23 -6.07
C ILE A 95 8.38 -9.75 -4.63
N ALA A 96 8.47 -8.89 -3.63
CA ALA A 96 8.46 -9.29 -2.23
C ALA A 96 7.16 -10.03 -1.84
N TRP A 97 6.06 -9.74 -2.52
CA TRP A 97 4.72 -10.31 -2.31
C TRP A 97 4.71 -11.85 -2.22
N PRO A 98 5.05 -12.61 -3.29
CA PRO A 98 5.11 -14.07 -3.24
C PRO A 98 6.22 -14.60 -2.32
N PHE A 99 7.37 -13.94 -2.22
CA PHE A 99 8.48 -14.41 -1.38
C PHE A 99 8.15 -14.30 0.12
N ALA A 100 7.44 -13.26 0.54
CA ALA A 100 6.99 -13.08 1.92
C ALA A 100 5.93 -14.12 2.30
N LEU A 101 4.96 -14.39 1.42
CA LEU A 101 4.00 -15.46 1.63
C LEU A 101 4.71 -16.83 1.71
N ARG A 102 5.66 -17.09 0.81
CA ARG A 102 6.46 -18.32 0.84
C ARG A 102 7.20 -18.49 2.16
N ALA A 103 7.75 -17.40 2.70
CA ALA A 103 8.42 -17.41 4.01
C ALA A 103 7.44 -17.75 5.15
N LEU A 104 6.21 -17.23 5.09
CA LEU A 104 5.14 -17.53 6.04
C LEU A 104 4.69 -18.99 5.95
N LEU A 105 4.38 -19.49 4.75
CA LEU A 105 4.02 -20.89 4.51
C LEU A 105 5.07 -21.84 5.09
N ARG A 106 6.36 -21.59 4.81
CA ARG A 106 7.46 -22.34 5.41
C ARG A 106 7.45 -22.29 6.94
N ALA A 107 7.20 -21.11 7.51
CA ALA A 107 7.20 -20.93 8.96
C ALA A 107 6.05 -21.69 9.65
N VAL A 108 4.88 -21.80 9.01
CA VAL A 108 3.72 -22.54 9.53
C VAL A 108 3.67 -24.01 9.06
N GLY A 109 4.75 -24.51 8.42
CA GLY A 109 4.84 -25.91 7.98
C GLY A 109 3.91 -26.27 6.81
N ARG A 110 3.65 -25.32 5.91
CA ARG A 110 2.79 -25.47 4.73
C ARG A 110 3.64 -25.47 3.45
N ASP A 111 3.08 -26.07 2.39
CA ASP A 111 3.77 -26.19 1.11
C ASP A 111 4.00 -24.82 0.47
N GLU A 112 5.27 -24.47 0.33
CA GLU A 112 5.73 -23.21 -0.24
C GLU A 112 5.33 -22.99 -1.70
N ARG A 113 5.06 -24.06 -2.45
CA ARG A 113 4.71 -23.97 -3.87
C ARG A 113 3.40 -23.22 -4.09
N VAL A 114 2.49 -23.27 -3.12
CA VAL A 114 1.21 -22.53 -3.12
C VAL A 114 1.43 -21.02 -3.24
N ALA A 115 2.59 -20.50 -2.83
CA ALA A 115 2.89 -19.07 -2.96
C ALA A 115 2.90 -18.56 -4.41
N ILE A 116 2.92 -19.45 -5.41
CA ILE A 116 2.75 -19.10 -6.83
C ILE A 116 1.39 -18.43 -7.12
N LEU A 117 0.40 -18.58 -6.23
CA LEU A 117 -0.90 -17.89 -6.33
C LEU A 117 -0.85 -16.42 -5.89
N ALA A 118 0.14 -16.02 -5.10
CA ALA A 118 0.22 -14.66 -4.57
C ALA A 118 0.35 -13.56 -5.64
N PRO A 119 1.13 -13.71 -6.73
CA PRO A 119 1.35 -12.61 -7.67
C PRO A 119 0.06 -12.16 -8.40
N ALA A 120 -0.91 -13.05 -8.61
CA ALA A 120 -2.21 -12.69 -9.18
C ALA A 120 -3.03 -11.74 -8.29
N THR A 121 -2.82 -11.79 -6.96
CA THR A 121 -3.51 -10.90 -5.99
C THR A 121 -2.84 -9.53 -5.85
N PHE A 122 -1.68 -9.31 -6.48
CA PHE A 122 -0.97 -8.04 -6.38
C PHE A 122 -1.71 -6.91 -7.13
N TRP A 123 -2.27 -7.22 -8.29
CA TRP A 123 -3.07 -6.30 -9.09
C TRP A 123 -4.50 -6.28 -8.56
N ASN A 124 -4.74 -5.43 -7.57
CA ASN A 124 -6.00 -5.34 -6.83
C ASN A 124 -6.46 -3.89 -6.70
N ARG A 125 -7.68 -3.69 -6.16
CA ARG A 125 -8.27 -2.34 -6.01
C ARG A 125 -7.48 -1.43 -5.07
N ALA A 126 -6.91 -1.97 -3.99
CA ALA A 126 -6.10 -1.17 -3.06
C ALA A 126 -4.83 -0.61 -3.73
N LEU A 127 -4.19 -1.38 -4.62
CA LEU A 127 -3.05 -0.90 -5.41
C LEU A 127 -3.46 0.23 -6.36
N VAL A 128 -4.54 0.04 -7.11
CA VAL A 128 -4.96 0.99 -8.16
C VAL A 128 -5.57 2.27 -7.60
N ILE A 129 -6.27 2.20 -6.47
CA ILE A 129 -6.67 3.41 -5.74
C ILE A 129 -5.41 4.15 -5.24
N GLY A 130 -4.31 3.44 -4.99
CA GLY A 130 -3.06 4.05 -4.55
C GLY A 130 -2.92 4.02 -3.03
N PHE A 131 -3.46 3.01 -2.35
CA PHE A 131 -3.09 2.69 -0.96
C PHE A 131 -1.69 2.06 -0.89
N LEU A 132 -0.70 2.75 -1.48
CA LEU A 132 0.64 2.21 -1.71
C LEU A 132 1.38 1.86 -0.41
N PRO A 133 1.28 2.66 0.68
CA PRO A 133 1.86 2.27 1.96
C PRO A 133 1.19 1.00 2.51
N PHE A 134 -0.14 0.85 2.38
CA PHE A 134 -0.81 -0.40 2.76
C PHE A 134 -0.31 -1.59 1.93
N VAL A 135 -0.24 -1.45 0.62
CA VAL A 135 0.28 -2.48 -0.27
C VAL A 135 1.72 -2.84 0.14
N ALA A 136 2.59 -1.84 0.36
CA ALA A 136 3.95 -2.05 0.83
C ALA A 136 4.04 -2.78 2.18
N SER A 137 3.09 -2.56 3.09
CA SER A 137 3.10 -3.20 4.41
C SER A 137 2.67 -4.66 4.39
N VAL A 138 1.95 -5.14 3.36
CA VAL A 138 1.51 -6.54 3.26
C VAL A 138 2.69 -7.53 3.26
N PRO A 139 3.67 -7.47 2.34
CA PRO A 139 4.81 -8.39 2.36
C PRO A 139 5.66 -8.23 3.63
N LEU A 140 5.79 -7.02 4.17
CA LEU A 140 6.46 -6.79 5.45
C LEU A 140 5.75 -7.52 6.59
N ALA A 141 4.42 -7.43 6.67
CA ALA A 141 3.63 -8.09 7.70
C ALA A 141 3.68 -9.62 7.59
N LEU A 142 3.60 -10.17 6.37
CA LEU A 142 3.76 -11.61 6.13
C LEU A 142 5.15 -12.10 6.55
N PHE A 143 6.20 -11.36 6.24
CA PHE A 143 7.58 -11.70 6.62
C PHE A 143 7.85 -11.52 8.12
N ALA A 144 7.29 -10.48 8.73
CA ALA A 144 7.31 -10.25 10.18
C ALA A 144 6.65 -11.41 10.91
N LEU A 145 5.47 -11.82 10.45
CA LEU A 145 4.74 -12.96 11.00
C LEU A 145 5.53 -14.27 10.83
N ALA A 146 6.11 -14.53 9.67
CA ALA A 146 6.97 -15.68 9.44
C ALA A 146 8.15 -15.73 10.42
N THR A 147 8.78 -14.57 10.67
CA THR A 147 9.89 -14.43 11.63
C THR A 147 9.43 -14.66 13.06
N PHE A 148 8.25 -14.14 13.42
CA PHE A 148 7.65 -14.30 14.74
C PHE A 148 7.29 -15.76 15.02
N VAL A 149 6.65 -16.47 14.08
CA VAL A 149 6.34 -17.91 14.19
C VAL A 149 7.61 -18.72 14.45
N ARG A 150 8.70 -18.45 13.72
CA ARG A 150 10.01 -19.12 13.94
C ARG A 150 10.64 -18.80 15.29
N THR A 151 10.24 -17.71 15.93
CA THR A 151 10.65 -17.36 17.30
C THR A 151 9.83 -18.17 18.32
N LEU A 152 8.54 -18.42 18.05
CA LEU A 152 7.68 -19.28 18.85
C LEU A 152 8.06 -20.76 18.77
N ASP A 153 8.67 -21.22 17.67
CA ASP A 153 9.08 -22.62 17.51
C ASP A 153 10.48 -22.95 18.06
N ALA A 154 11.27 -21.94 18.44
CA ALA A 154 12.60 -22.19 19.00
C ALA A 154 12.51 -23.06 20.27
N PRO A 155 13.39 -24.05 20.48
CA PRO A 155 13.39 -24.86 21.71
C PRO A 155 13.51 -23.95 22.93
N THR A 156 12.50 -23.95 23.80
CA THR A 156 12.65 -23.36 25.13
C THR A 156 13.41 -24.39 25.96
N ARG A 157 14.52 -23.99 26.60
CA ARG A 157 15.19 -24.88 27.56
C ARG A 157 14.15 -25.26 28.61
N ARG A 158 13.71 -26.52 28.61
CA ARG A 158 13.05 -27.12 29.77
C ARG A 158 14.05 -26.97 30.92
N PRO A 159 13.65 -26.50 32.12
CA PRO A 159 14.48 -26.71 33.30
C PRO A 159 14.78 -28.21 33.33
N GLN A 160 16.05 -28.59 33.19
CA GLN A 160 16.46 -29.93 33.56
C GLN A 160 16.16 -30.00 35.05
N LEU A 161 15.05 -30.67 35.40
CA LEU A 161 14.85 -31.13 36.76
C LEU A 161 16.13 -31.89 37.12
N PRO A 162 16.79 -31.55 38.25
CA PRO A 162 17.98 -32.27 38.67
C PRO A 162 17.63 -33.76 38.65
N ALA A 163 18.42 -34.55 37.92
CA ALA A 163 18.23 -35.99 37.89
C ALA A 163 18.18 -36.49 39.34
N PRO A 164 17.25 -37.40 39.69
CA PRO A 164 17.21 -37.95 41.03
C PRO A 164 18.62 -38.47 41.36
N THR A 165 19.25 -37.85 42.35
CA THR A 165 20.54 -38.26 42.89
C THR A 165 20.43 -39.72 43.26
N GLN A 166 21.08 -40.59 42.48
CA GLN A 166 21.28 -41.97 42.89
C GLN A 166 22.15 -41.95 44.16
N PRO A 167 21.67 -42.43 45.31
CA PRO A 167 22.50 -42.56 46.50
C PRO A 167 23.50 -43.69 46.27
N GLY A 168 24.80 -43.38 46.23
CA GLY A 168 25.83 -44.43 46.31
C GLY A 168 27.15 -44.23 45.56
N ARG A 169 27.34 -43.19 44.74
CA ARG A 169 28.65 -42.93 44.11
C ARG A 169 29.38 -41.78 44.79
N ALA A 170 30.34 -42.12 45.65
CA ALA A 170 31.36 -41.22 46.15
C ALA A 170 32.18 -40.69 44.95
N HIS A 171 31.96 -39.43 44.58
CA HIS A 171 32.78 -38.73 43.61
C HIS A 171 33.65 -37.69 44.32
N THR A 172 34.96 -37.95 44.27
CA THR A 172 36.06 -37.02 44.42
C THR A 172 35.84 -35.76 43.57
N GLY A 173 36.11 -34.60 44.18
CA GLY A 173 35.80 -33.27 43.65
C GLY A 173 36.43 -32.95 42.29
N GLY A 174 35.57 -32.42 41.40
CA GLY A 174 35.96 -31.68 40.20
C GLY A 174 35.30 -30.30 40.24
N PRO A 175 35.98 -29.25 39.75
CA PRO A 175 35.55 -27.87 39.94
C PRO A 175 34.20 -27.60 39.25
N ALA A 176 33.31 -26.98 40.01
CA ALA A 176 31.97 -26.61 39.63
C ALA A 176 31.96 -25.77 38.33
N GLN A 177 31.37 -26.32 37.27
CA GLN A 177 30.97 -25.55 36.09
C GLN A 177 29.81 -24.61 36.45
N ARG A 178 30.12 -23.50 37.13
CA ARG A 178 29.29 -22.29 37.12
C ARG A 178 29.50 -21.61 35.77
N GLY A 179 28.58 -21.83 34.83
CA GLY A 179 28.59 -21.03 33.61
C GLY A 179 27.75 -21.64 32.51
N GLN A 180 26.41 -21.52 32.60
CA GLN A 180 25.57 -21.53 31.40
C GLN A 180 24.15 -21.00 31.66
N ALA A 181 24.06 -19.90 32.40
CA ALA A 181 22.92 -19.01 32.41
C ALA A 181 23.04 -18.01 31.24
N ASP A 182 23.19 -18.49 30.00
CA ASP A 182 23.06 -17.63 28.83
C ASP A 182 21.67 -17.83 28.22
N ALA A 183 20.84 -16.83 28.49
CA ALA A 183 19.52 -16.64 27.94
C ALA A 183 19.57 -16.75 26.40
N GLY A 184 18.80 -17.68 25.82
CA GLY A 184 18.51 -17.78 24.37
C GLY A 184 19.72 -17.63 23.45
N GLY A 185 20.24 -18.74 22.90
CA GLY A 185 21.42 -18.71 22.04
C GLY A 185 21.37 -17.62 20.95
N PRO A 186 22.53 -17.12 20.45
CA PRO A 186 22.64 -15.91 19.62
C PRO A 186 21.66 -15.82 18.45
N ALA A 187 21.32 -16.96 17.84
CA ALA A 187 20.35 -17.04 16.75
C ALA A 187 18.91 -16.68 17.16
N GLN A 188 18.49 -17.03 18.38
CA GLN A 188 17.16 -16.69 18.90
C GLN A 188 17.06 -15.20 19.19
N ARG A 189 18.09 -14.62 19.83
CA ARG A 189 18.15 -13.18 20.09
C ARG A 189 18.10 -12.37 18.80
N ARG A 190 18.82 -12.80 17.75
CA ARG A 190 18.77 -12.19 16.42
C ARG A 190 17.36 -12.20 15.81
N ARG A 191 16.63 -13.31 15.94
CA ARG A 191 15.24 -13.41 15.45
C ARG A 191 14.28 -12.52 16.22
N GLN A 192 14.44 -12.43 17.54
CA GLN A 192 13.64 -11.53 18.38
C GLN A 192 13.86 -10.07 18.00
N VAL A 193 15.12 -9.65 17.85
CA VAL A 193 15.46 -8.29 17.39
C VAL A 193 14.87 -8.03 16.00
N LEU A 194 15.04 -8.98 15.06
CA LEU A 194 14.48 -8.84 13.72
C LEU A 194 12.94 -8.73 13.74
N ALA A 195 12.24 -9.51 14.57
CA ALA A 195 10.79 -9.42 14.71
C ALA A 195 10.36 -8.04 15.26
N GLY A 196 11.08 -7.49 16.24
CA GLY A 196 10.84 -6.14 16.75
C GLY A 196 11.06 -5.06 15.71
N VAL A 197 12.17 -5.11 14.97
CA VAL A 197 12.47 -4.17 13.87
C VAL A 197 11.39 -4.25 12.78
N LEU A 198 11.03 -5.46 12.35
CA LEU A 198 9.99 -5.64 11.34
C LEU A 198 8.63 -5.13 11.82
N ALA A 199 8.29 -5.29 13.10
CA ALA A 199 7.05 -4.75 13.65
C ALA A 199 7.00 -3.21 13.60
N ILE A 200 8.12 -2.55 13.93
CA ILE A 200 8.27 -1.09 13.76
C ILE A 200 8.13 -0.71 12.28
N CYS A 201 8.79 -1.45 11.38
CA CYS A 201 8.68 -1.22 9.95
C CYS A 201 7.23 -1.35 9.44
N VAL A 202 6.51 -2.39 9.86
CA VAL A 202 5.10 -2.58 9.47
C VAL A 202 4.26 -1.41 9.96
N PHE A 203 4.43 -0.98 11.21
CA PHE A 203 3.71 0.17 11.77
C PHE A 203 3.96 1.46 10.99
N TYR A 204 5.22 1.84 10.75
CA TYR A 204 5.57 3.06 10.00
C TYR A 204 5.39 2.93 8.48
N THR A 205 4.90 1.78 8.01
CA THR A 205 4.45 1.61 6.62
C THR A 205 2.92 1.73 6.55
N HIS A 206 2.18 1.04 7.41
CA HIS A 206 0.72 1.19 7.51
C HIS A 206 0.13 0.53 8.78
N VAL A 207 -0.79 1.23 9.47
CA VAL A 207 -1.43 0.74 10.70
C VAL A 207 -2.30 -0.49 10.50
N SER A 208 -3.08 -0.59 9.41
CA SER A 208 -3.98 -1.73 9.20
C SER A 208 -3.24 -3.08 9.17
N SER A 209 -2.13 -3.17 8.43
CA SER A 209 -1.31 -4.39 8.43
C SER A 209 -0.62 -4.63 9.77
N PHE A 210 -0.25 -3.56 10.50
CA PHE A 210 0.29 -3.66 11.85
C PHE A 210 -0.72 -4.26 12.84
N VAL A 211 -1.97 -3.80 12.81
CA VAL A 211 -3.04 -4.32 13.68
C VAL A 211 -3.27 -5.81 13.41
N VAL A 212 -3.34 -6.22 12.14
CA VAL A 212 -3.46 -7.65 11.78
C VAL A 212 -2.26 -8.44 12.29
N PHE A 213 -1.03 -7.94 12.09
CA PHE A 213 0.19 -8.59 12.58
C PHE A 213 0.21 -8.71 14.11
N ALA A 214 -0.07 -7.63 14.83
CA ALA A 214 -0.05 -7.58 16.29
C ALA A 214 -1.11 -8.50 16.91
N ALA A 215 -2.34 -8.48 16.38
CA ALA A 215 -3.41 -9.38 16.80
C ALA A 215 -3.03 -10.85 16.57
N THR A 216 -2.49 -11.16 15.39
CA THR A 216 -2.02 -12.51 15.06
C THR A 216 -0.87 -12.95 15.97
N ALA A 217 0.11 -12.08 16.23
CA ALA A 217 1.24 -12.37 17.10
C ALA A 217 0.77 -12.67 18.53
N LEU A 218 -0.19 -11.89 19.06
CA LEU A 218 -0.80 -12.12 20.36
C LEU A 218 -1.51 -13.48 20.41
N VAL A 219 -2.39 -13.76 19.45
CA VAL A 219 -3.13 -15.04 19.40
C VAL A 219 -2.18 -16.22 19.31
N LEU A 220 -1.17 -16.16 18.45
CA LEU A 220 -0.18 -17.24 18.33
C LEU A 220 0.66 -17.41 19.60
N ALA A 221 1.06 -16.31 20.26
CA ALA A 221 1.78 -16.38 21.53
C ALA A 221 0.92 -17.03 22.64
N LEU A 222 -0.38 -16.73 22.68
CA LEU A 222 -1.33 -17.35 23.62
C LEU A 222 -1.53 -18.83 23.31
N LEU A 223 -1.79 -19.19 22.05
CA LEU A 223 -1.94 -20.59 21.61
C LEU A 223 -0.68 -21.44 21.88
N ARG A 224 0.50 -20.82 21.84
CA ARG A 224 1.79 -21.47 22.14
C ARG A 224 2.23 -21.31 23.60
N ARG A 225 1.47 -20.59 24.45
CA ARG A 225 1.81 -20.26 25.85
C ARG A 225 3.20 -19.60 25.99
N ARG A 226 3.53 -18.67 25.10
CA ARG A 226 4.82 -17.97 25.02
C ARG A 226 4.63 -16.44 24.96
N VAL A 227 3.90 -15.87 25.91
CA VAL A 227 3.59 -14.43 25.94
C VAL A 227 4.84 -13.55 25.98
N PHE A 228 5.93 -13.99 26.60
CA PHE A 228 7.21 -13.25 26.61
C PHE A 228 7.87 -13.13 25.23
N ALA A 229 7.43 -13.91 24.23
CA ALA A 229 7.87 -13.70 22.85
C ALA A 229 7.39 -12.35 22.27
N LEU A 230 6.40 -11.69 22.90
CA LEU A 230 5.88 -10.39 22.50
C LEU A 230 6.74 -9.21 22.96
N VAL A 231 7.68 -9.41 23.90
CA VAL A 231 8.54 -8.32 24.43
C VAL A 231 9.25 -7.53 23.32
N PRO A 232 9.81 -8.15 22.26
CA PRO A 232 10.45 -7.39 21.18
C PRO A 232 9.48 -6.49 20.39
N LEU A 233 8.17 -6.70 20.49
CA LEU A 233 7.15 -5.91 19.79
C LEU A 233 6.76 -4.64 20.56
N VAL A 234 7.14 -4.52 21.84
CA VAL A 234 6.80 -3.38 22.71
C VAL A 234 7.13 -2.02 22.07
N PRO A 235 8.31 -1.79 21.44
CA PRO A 235 8.61 -0.50 20.81
C PRO A 235 7.60 -0.11 19.72
N SER A 236 7.14 -1.08 18.91
CA SER A 236 6.15 -0.81 17.86
C SER A 236 4.76 -0.51 18.43
N VAL A 237 4.37 -1.17 19.52
CA VAL A 237 3.11 -0.89 20.23
C VAL A 237 3.17 0.49 20.89
N LEU A 238 4.30 0.87 21.47
CA LEU A 238 4.50 2.20 22.04
C LEU A 238 4.44 3.27 20.95
N ALA A 239 5.08 3.05 19.79
CA ALA A 239 5.00 3.95 18.65
C ALA A 239 3.54 4.11 18.17
N ALA A 240 2.80 3.01 18.04
CA ALA A 240 1.38 3.03 17.69
C ALA A 240 0.51 3.74 18.73
N PHE A 241 0.82 3.58 20.02
CA PHE A 241 0.12 4.27 21.09
C PHE A 241 0.38 5.79 21.05
N VAL A 242 1.65 6.22 20.94
CA VAL A 242 2.03 7.63 20.83
C VAL A 242 1.40 8.28 19.59
N TRP A 243 1.44 7.59 18.46
CA TRP A 243 0.75 8.02 17.25
C TRP A 243 -0.76 8.15 17.45
N GLY A 244 -1.39 7.17 18.12
CA GLY A 244 -2.82 7.20 18.43
C GLY A 244 -3.23 8.34 19.36
N LEU A 245 -2.36 8.73 20.31
CA LEU A 245 -2.58 9.90 21.16
C LEU A 245 -2.48 11.23 20.42
N GLY A 246 -1.61 11.31 19.41
CA GLY A 246 -1.39 12.52 18.60
C GLY A 246 -2.25 12.60 17.34
N GLY A 247 -3.03 11.57 17.02
CA GLY A 247 -3.71 11.42 15.74
C GLY A 247 -5.21 11.72 15.76
N SER A 248 -5.77 11.80 14.56
CA SER A 248 -7.18 12.11 14.25
C SER A 248 -8.24 11.17 14.84
N LEU A 249 -7.85 10.08 15.52
CA LEU A 249 -8.77 9.15 16.18
C LEU A 249 -9.53 9.80 17.36
N GLY A 250 -9.02 10.90 17.90
CA GLY A 250 -9.66 11.69 18.95
C GLY A 250 -10.71 12.69 18.46
N ALA A 251 -10.74 13.03 17.16
CA ALA A 251 -11.77 13.87 16.61
C ALA A 251 -13.08 13.05 16.50
N ARG A 252 -14.21 13.61 16.96
CA ARG A 252 -15.54 13.01 16.78
C ARG A 252 -15.92 13.07 15.31
N VAL A 253 -15.37 12.18 14.50
CA VAL A 253 -15.66 12.11 13.07
C VAL A 253 -16.61 10.95 12.81
N GLU A 254 -17.55 11.16 11.90
CA GLU A 254 -18.51 10.14 11.49
C GLU A 254 -17.77 8.92 10.92
N ALA A 255 -18.17 7.74 11.39
CA ALA A 255 -17.63 6.47 10.96
C ALA A 255 -18.75 5.60 10.38
N GLY A 256 -18.73 5.36 9.07
CA GLY A 256 -19.66 4.45 8.43
C GLY A 256 -19.09 3.03 8.35
N ARG A 257 -19.97 2.04 8.52
CA ARG A 257 -19.65 0.62 8.34
C ARG A 257 -20.43 0.07 7.16
N LEU A 258 -19.80 -0.80 6.39
CA LEU A 258 -20.54 -1.67 5.49
C LEU A 258 -21.30 -2.73 6.30
N PRO A 259 -22.52 -3.10 5.92
CA PRO A 259 -23.16 -4.31 6.43
C PRO A 259 -22.25 -5.53 6.23
N GLY A 260 -22.22 -6.46 7.19
CA GLY A 260 -21.27 -7.57 7.16
C GLY A 260 -21.32 -8.44 5.88
N HIS A 261 -22.51 -8.65 5.31
CA HIS A 261 -22.65 -9.36 4.03
C HIS A 261 -22.06 -8.55 2.88
N GLY A 262 -22.37 -7.25 2.79
CA GLY A 262 -21.80 -6.36 1.78
C GLY A 262 -20.27 -6.24 1.87
N ALA A 263 -19.71 -6.29 3.09
CA ALA A 263 -18.28 -6.37 3.29
C ALA A 263 -17.69 -7.68 2.71
N LEU A 264 -18.35 -8.83 2.92
CA LEU A 264 -17.89 -10.11 2.36
C LEU A 264 -18.02 -10.15 0.83
N ASP A 265 -19.11 -9.61 0.28
CA ASP A 265 -19.34 -9.51 -1.17
C ASP A 265 -18.28 -8.62 -1.84
N ALA A 266 -17.74 -7.64 -1.10
CA ALA A 266 -16.66 -6.78 -1.57
C ALA A 266 -15.30 -7.50 -1.66
N VAL A 267 -15.08 -8.65 -1.00
CA VAL A 267 -13.75 -9.32 -0.99
C VAL A 267 -13.27 -9.72 -2.39
N PRO A 268 -14.02 -10.50 -3.20
CA PRO A 268 -13.57 -10.86 -4.55
C PRO A 268 -13.37 -9.63 -5.43
N LEU A 269 -14.26 -8.65 -5.30
CA LEU A 269 -14.22 -7.38 -6.01
C LEU A 269 -12.91 -6.61 -5.71
N TRP A 270 -12.57 -6.47 -4.43
CA TRP A 270 -11.38 -5.75 -3.98
C TRP A 270 -10.07 -6.49 -4.18
N ALA A 271 -10.12 -7.82 -4.21
CA ALA A 271 -8.94 -8.64 -4.45
C ALA A 271 -8.58 -8.79 -5.93
N PHE A 272 -9.56 -8.76 -6.85
CA PHE A 272 -9.33 -9.16 -8.24
C PHE A 272 -9.96 -8.29 -9.31
N ASP A 273 -10.97 -7.47 -9.04
CA ASP A 273 -11.70 -6.72 -10.08
C ASP A 273 -11.22 -5.28 -10.18
N VAL A 274 -10.48 -4.93 -11.22
CA VAL A 274 -9.80 -3.65 -11.42
C VAL A 274 -10.20 -3.03 -12.76
N TRP A 275 -10.27 -3.84 -13.81
CA TRP A 275 -10.39 -3.40 -15.20
C TRP A 275 -11.80 -3.64 -15.74
N ARG A 276 -12.34 -2.68 -16.50
CA ARG A 276 -13.63 -2.83 -17.19
C ARG A 276 -13.61 -3.79 -18.37
N SER A 277 -12.44 -4.32 -18.73
CA SER A 277 -12.33 -5.38 -19.73
C SER A 277 -12.77 -6.75 -19.21
N HIS A 278 -12.97 -6.89 -17.88
CA HIS A 278 -13.33 -8.14 -17.20
C HIS A 278 -12.31 -9.28 -17.39
N LEU A 279 -11.10 -9.00 -17.88
CA LEU A 279 -10.07 -10.02 -18.08
C LEU A 279 -9.49 -10.52 -16.76
N ASP A 280 -9.41 -9.64 -15.77
CA ASP A 280 -9.04 -9.96 -14.40
C ASP A 280 -10.05 -10.88 -13.70
N GLU A 281 -11.34 -10.81 -14.02
CA GLU A 281 -12.33 -11.81 -13.57
C GLU A 281 -12.00 -13.22 -14.10
N VAL A 282 -11.56 -13.34 -15.35
CA VAL A 282 -11.12 -14.62 -15.94
C VAL A 282 -9.89 -15.14 -15.19
N TRP A 283 -8.91 -14.28 -14.93
CA TRP A 283 -7.71 -14.64 -14.16
C TRP A 283 -8.04 -15.00 -12.71
N ALA A 284 -9.02 -14.32 -12.10
CA ALA A 284 -9.54 -14.64 -10.78
C ALA A 284 -10.24 -16.00 -10.74
N ALA A 285 -11.04 -16.32 -11.75
CA ALA A 285 -11.66 -17.64 -11.87
C ALA A 285 -10.60 -18.74 -11.95
N LEU A 286 -9.55 -18.54 -12.76
CA LEU A 286 -8.41 -19.48 -12.81
C LEU A 286 -7.66 -19.59 -11.49
N TRP A 287 -7.54 -18.49 -10.75
CA TRP A 287 -6.97 -18.47 -9.40
C TRP A 287 -7.79 -19.35 -8.43
N TRP A 288 -9.12 -19.17 -8.41
CA TRP A 288 -10.02 -19.94 -7.55
C TRP A 288 -10.11 -21.41 -7.94
N ILE A 289 -10.10 -21.72 -9.25
CA ILE A 289 -10.00 -23.10 -9.74
C ILE A 289 -8.71 -23.73 -9.23
N THR A 290 -7.58 -23.03 -9.35
CA THR A 290 -6.29 -23.52 -8.88
C THR A 290 -6.28 -23.73 -7.36
N PHE A 291 -6.85 -22.80 -6.61
CA PHE A 291 -7.04 -22.93 -5.16
C PHE A 291 -7.86 -24.18 -4.82
N GLY A 292 -8.99 -24.40 -5.50
CA GLY A 292 -9.84 -25.56 -5.33
C GLY A 292 -9.11 -26.87 -5.64
N LEU A 293 -8.32 -26.92 -6.72
CA LEU A 293 -7.50 -28.08 -7.06
C LEU A 293 -6.47 -28.39 -5.96
N PHE A 294 -5.81 -27.37 -5.39
CA PHE A 294 -4.92 -27.57 -4.25
C PHE A 294 -5.66 -28.03 -2.99
N ALA A 295 -6.86 -27.50 -2.73
CA ALA A 295 -7.67 -27.90 -1.60
C ALA A 295 -8.06 -29.39 -1.70
N ILE A 296 -8.54 -29.82 -2.87
CA ILE A 296 -8.90 -31.21 -3.16
C ILE A 296 -7.67 -32.12 -3.02
N ALA A 297 -6.51 -31.71 -3.54
CA ALA A 297 -5.28 -32.47 -3.38
C ALA A 297 -4.86 -32.62 -1.90
N GLY A 298 -5.14 -31.60 -1.07
CA GLY A 298 -4.88 -31.59 0.37
C GLY A 298 -5.84 -32.44 1.22
N LEU A 299 -7.04 -32.77 0.72
CA LEU A 299 -8.05 -33.56 1.47
C LEU A 299 -7.57 -34.96 1.88
N LYS A 300 -6.55 -35.50 1.20
CA LYS A 300 -5.99 -36.83 1.49
C LYS A 300 -5.13 -36.87 2.77
N ARG A 301 -4.83 -35.72 3.37
CA ARG A 301 -3.96 -35.62 4.55
C ARG A 301 -4.76 -35.85 5.83
N ARG A 302 -4.16 -36.57 6.79
CA ARG A 302 -4.75 -36.69 8.13
C ARG A 302 -4.87 -35.31 8.78
N PRO A 303 -6.01 -35.00 9.45
CA PRO A 303 -6.22 -33.70 10.04
C PRO A 303 -5.25 -33.46 11.21
N ASP A 304 -4.35 -32.49 11.03
CA ASP A 304 -3.62 -31.88 12.14
C ASP A 304 -4.38 -30.62 12.56
N LEU A 305 -5.33 -30.79 13.49
CA LEU A 305 -6.18 -29.69 13.98
C LEU A 305 -5.34 -28.56 14.58
N ARG A 306 -4.27 -28.90 15.33
CA ARG A 306 -3.44 -27.91 16.00
C ARG A 306 -2.58 -27.12 15.01
N GLY A 307 -1.93 -27.80 14.08
CA GLY A 307 -1.18 -27.14 13.00
C GLY A 307 -2.08 -26.34 12.06
N THR A 308 -3.35 -26.72 11.93
CA THR A 308 -4.34 -25.98 11.13
C THR A 308 -4.84 -24.74 11.85
N ALA A 309 -5.17 -24.82 13.14
CA ALA A 309 -5.51 -23.65 13.94
C ALA A 309 -4.39 -22.59 13.93
N LEU A 310 -3.13 -23.03 14.06
CA LEU A 310 -1.97 -22.13 14.01
C LEU A 310 -1.76 -21.50 12.62
N ALA A 311 -1.98 -22.26 11.54
CA ALA A 311 -1.86 -21.75 10.18
C ALA A 311 -2.99 -20.78 9.79
N LEU A 312 -4.19 -20.95 10.36
CA LEU A 312 -5.36 -20.12 10.08
C LEU A 312 -5.53 -18.94 11.04
N ALA A 313 -4.83 -18.91 12.18
CA ALA A 313 -4.89 -17.77 13.11
C ALA A 313 -4.71 -16.39 12.42
N PRO A 314 -3.78 -16.21 11.45
CA PRO A 314 -3.65 -14.94 10.73
C PRO A 314 -4.89 -14.57 9.93
N LEU A 315 -5.53 -15.54 9.25
CA LEU A 315 -6.75 -15.32 8.48
C LEU A 315 -7.89 -14.87 9.38
N PHE A 316 -8.11 -15.55 10.51
CA PHE A 316 -9.18 -15.19 11.44
C PHE A 316 -8.94 -13.81 12.08
N CYS A 317 -7.70 -13.47 12.41
CA CYS A 317 -7.37 -12.13 12.90
C CYS A 317 -7.62 -11.08 11.83
N ALA A 318 -7.19 -11.32 10.58
CA ALA A 318 -7.42 -10.39 9.48
C ALA A 318 -8.91 -10.22 9.17
N LEU A 319 -9.70 -11.31 9.20
CA LEU A 319 -11.14 -11.28 9.00
C LEU A 319 -11.86 -10.55 10.15
N ALA A 320 -11.42 -10.73 11.39
CA ALA A 320 -11.94 -9.99 12.52
C ALA A 320 -11.65 -8.49 12.37
N VAL A 321 -10.43 -8.11 12.00
CA VAL A 321 -10.10 -6.70 11.72
C VAL A 321 -10.98 -6.18 10.58
N TYR A 322 -11.07 -6.89 9.47
CA TYR A 322 -11.91 -6.54 8.32
C TYR A 322 -13.36 -6.24 8.70
N LEU A 323 -14.00 -7.12 9.46
CA LEU A 323 -15.41 -6.99 9.82
C LEU A 323 -15.67 -5.97 10.94
N LEU A 324 -14.67 -5.68 11.78
CA LEU A 324 -14.81 -4.77 12.92
C LEU A 324 -14.37 -3.34 12.61
N THR A 325 -13.45 -3.15 11.66
CA THR A 325 -13.02 -1.82 11.24
C THR A 325 -14.11 -1.14 10.42
N PRO A 326 -14.30 0.17 10.57
CA PRO A 326 -15.24 0.90 9.74
C PRO A 326 -14.81 0.92 8.28
N PHE A 327 -15.75 1.18 7.39
CA PHE A 327 -15.47 1.41 5.97
C PHE A 327 -14.85 2.78 5.75
N HIS A 328 -15.30 3.81 6.47
CA HIS A 328 -14.68 5.12 6.45
C HIS A 328 -14.64 5.76 7.84
N VAL A 329 -13.68 6.66 8.06
CA VAL A 329 -13.61 7.56 9.22
C VAL A 329 -13.32 8.95 8.67
N GLY A 330 -14.34 9.81 8.65
CA GLY A 330 -14.25 11.10 7.98
C GLY A 330 -13.87 10.99 6.52
N PRO A 331 -12.87 11.74 6.04
CA PRO A 331 -12.43 11.68 4.64
C PRO A 331 -11.64 10.40 4.31
N ALA A 332 -11.22 9.62 5.31
CA ALA A 332 -10.49 8.38 5.09
C ALA A 332 -11.47 7.24 4.76
N GLY A 333 -11.63 6.92 3.47
CA GLY A 333 -12.50 5.85 2.99
C GLY A 333 -11.81 4.50 2.79
N TYR A 334 -12.62 3.46 2.58
CA TYR A 334 -12.20 2.12 2.20
C TYR A 334 -11.23 1.43 3.18
N LEU A 335 -11.39 1.65 4.48
CA LEU A 335 -10.46 1.21 5.53
C LEU A 335 -10.49 -0.30 5.77
N ASP A 336 -11.66 -0.93 5.69
CA ASP A 336 -11.86 -2.38 5.82
C ASP A 336 -11.54 -3.10 4.51
N VAL A 337 -12.21 -2.73 3.43
CA VAL A 337 -12.19 -3.39 2.11
C VAL A 337 -10.78 -3.47 1.50
N ARG A 338 -9.87 -2.56 1.86
CA ARG A 338 -8.46 -2.63 1.44
C ARG A 338 -7.74 -3.91 1.93
N LEU A 339 -8.21 -4.56 3.00
CA LEU A 339 -7.62 -5.81 3.49
C LEU A 339 -7.97 -7.04 2.64
N ALA A 340 -8.91 -6.94 1.69
CA ALA A 340 -9.32 -8.06 0.83
C ALA A 340 -8.16 -8.83 0.16
N PRO A 341 -7.16 -8.20 -0.51
CA PRO A 341 -6.00 -8.91 -1.03
C PRO A 341 -5.19 -9.63 0.06
N MET A 342 -5.11 -9.07 1.27
CA MET A 342 -4.45 -9.73 2.41
C MET A 342 -5.24 -10.96 2.87
N LEU A 343 -6.58 -10.92 2.88
CA LEU A 343 -7.42 -12.09 3.17
C LEU A 343 -7.19 -13.21 2.17
N ALA A 344 -7.12 -12.90 0.87
CA ALA A 344 -6.84 -13.88 -0.18
C ALA A 344 -5.50 -14.59 0.02
N LEU A 345 -4.45 -13.85 0.43
CA LEU A 345 -3.14 -14.43 0.74
C LEU A 345 -3.16 -15.28 2.02
N LEU A 346 -3.83 -14.81 3.07
CA LEU A 346 -3.89 -15.49 4.36
C LEU A 346 -4.82 -16.70 4.36
N LEU A 347 -5.63 -16.87 3.31
CA LEU A 347 -6.37 -18.10 3.04
C LEU A 347 -5.46 -19.24 2.58
N LEU A 348 -4.34 -18.95 1.91
CA LEU A 348 -3.45 -19.97 1.32
C LEU A 348 -2.81 -20.94 2.32
N PRO A 349 -2.45 -20.56 3.55
CA PRO A 349 -2.06 -21.50 4.62
C PRO A 349 -3.11 -22.59 4.94
N ALA A 350 -4.38 -22.39 4.59
CA ALA A 350 -5.43 -23.42 4.72
C ALA A 350 -5.15 -24.64 3.85
N LEU A 351 -4.42 -24.47 2.74
CA LEU A 351 -4.12 -25.53 1.79
C LEU A 351 -3.10 -26.51 2.40
N ALA A 352 -3.60 -27.68 2.80
CA ALA A 352 -2.83 -28.73 3.44
C ALA A 352 -2.17 -29.69 2.44
N LEU A 353 -1.47 -29.16 1.44
CA LEU A 353 -0.79 -30.00 0.44
C LEU A 353 0.23 -30.94 1.10
N ASP A 354 0.27 -32.19 0.63
CA ASP A 354 1.30 -33.15 0.98
C ASP A 354 2.52 -32.92 0.09
N GLU A 355 3.71 -32.75 0.69
CA GLU A 355 4.97 -32.65 -0.06
C GLU A 355 5.22 -33.91 -0.90
N ARG A 356 4.65 -35.05 -0.50
CA ARG A 356 4.73 -36.33 -1.20
C ARG A 356 3.65 -36.51 -2.27
N ALA A 357 2.78 -35.53 -2.47
CA ALA A 357 1.77 -35.61 -3.52
C ALA A 357 2.42 -35.86 -4.90
N PRO A 358 1.87 -36.78 -5.72
CA PRO A 358 2.37 -37.02 -7.07
C PRO A 358 2.55 -35.72 -7.86
N ARG A 359 3.63 -35.64 -8.64
CA ARG A 359 3.96 -34.43 -9.40
C ARG A 359 2.78 -33.96 -10.27
N TRP A 360 2.05 -34.85 -10.92
CA TRP A 360 0.90 -34.47 -11.75
C TRP A 360 -0.22 -33.76 -10.97
N GLN A 361 -0.42 -34.08 -9.68
CA GLN A 361 -1.43 -33.42 -8.82
C GLN A 361 -1.03 -32.00 -8.41
N THR A 362 0.26 -31.64 -8.53
CA THR A 362 0.76 -30.33 -8.10
C THR A 362 1.27 -29.48 -9.26
N GLN A 363 1.86 -30.08 -10.30
CA GLN A 363 2.40 -29.35 -11.46
C GLN A 363 1.31 -28.71 -12.31
N GLY A 364 0.18 -29.39 -12.55
CA GLY A 364 -0.95 -28.83 -13.31
C GLY A 364 -1.51 -27.56 -12.64
N PRO A 365 -1.90 -27.62 -11.36
CA PRO A 365 -2.32 -26.43 -10.61
C PRO A 365 -1.23 -25.33 -10.55
N ILE A 366 0.05 -25.68 -10.36
CA ILE A 366 1.14 -24.68 -10.38
C ILE A 366 1.24 -23.98 -11.73
N ALA A 367 1.12 -24.71 -12.84
CA ALA A 367 1.10 -24.14 -14.18
C ALA A 367 -0.11 -23.22 -14.36
N LEU A 368 -1.29 -23.63 -13.87
CA LEU A 368 -2.50 -22.82 -13.95
C LEU A 368 -2.39 -21.51 -13.15
N ALA A 369 -1.83 -21.56 -11.93
CA ALA A 369 -1.53 -20.36 -11.15
C ALA A 369 -0.52 -19.45 -11.86
N ALA A 370 0.51 -20.02 -12.50
CA ALA A 370 1.47 -19.25 -13.26
C ALA A 370 0.80 -18.55 -14.45
N VAL A 371 -0.07 -19.26 -15.18
CA VAL A 371 -0.87 -18.68 -16.28
C VAL A 371 -1.76 -17.55 -15.76
N ALA A 372 -2.47 -17.75 -14.65
CA ALA A 372 -3.31 -16.72 -14.05
C ALA A 372 -2.49 -15.47 -13.68
N ALA A 373 -1.37 -15.65 -12.98
CA ALA A 373 -0.50 -14.54 -12.56
C ALA A 373 0.12 -13.78 -13.75
N LEU A 374 0.58 -14.50 -14.78
CA LEU A 374 1.12 -13.89 -16.01
C LEU A 374 0.01 -13.18 -16.79
N GLY A 375 -1.17 -13.78 -16.89
CA GLY A 375 -2.36 -13.18 -17.51
C GLY A 375 -2.73 -11.86 -16.84
N THR A 376 -2.81 -11.83 -15.51
CA THR A 376 -3.07 -10.60 -14.74
C THR A 376 -2.01 -9.54 -15.02
N ALA A 377 -0.72 -9.91 -15.08
CA ALA A 377 0.36 -8.96 -15.37
C ALA A 377 0.28 -8.39 -16.79
N VAL A 378 -0.02 -9.24 -17.79
CA VAL A 378 -0.19 -8.82 -19.18
C VAL A 378 -1.39 -7.90 -19.33
N THR A 379 -2.54 -8.25 -18.72
CA THR A 379 -3.74 -7.39 -18.68
C THR A 379 -3.41 -6.04 -18.04
N ALA A 380 -2.75 -6.03 -16.88
CA ALA A 380 -2.36 -4.79 -16.22
C ALA A 380 -1.46 -3.91 -17.11
N LEU A 381 -0.44 -4.49 -17.75
CA LEU A 381 0.42 -3.74 -18.67
C LEU A 381 -0.37 -3.16 -19.86
N HIS A 382 -1.24 -3.97 -20.46
CA HIS A 382 -2.04 -3.57 -21.60
C HIS A 382 -2.99 -2.42 -21.25
N GLU A 383 -3.79 -2.58 -20.20
CA GLU A 383 -4.78 -1.58 -19.79
C GLU A 383 -4.10 -0.30 -19.30
N MET A 384 -3.02 -0.40 -18.50
CA MET A 384 -2.32 0.80 -18.02
C MET A 384 -1.69 1.61 -19.14
N ARG A 385 -1.06 0.97 -20.15
CA ARG A 385 -0.52 1.68 -21.31
C ARG A 385 -1.60 2.40 -22.11
N ARG A 386 -2.77 1.79 -22.25
CA ARG A 386 -3.90 2.42 -22.93
C ARG A 386 -4.41 3.61 -22.14
N VAL A 387 -4.57 3.49 -20.83
CA VAL A 387 -5.01 4.60 -19.98
C VAL A 387 -3.98 5.75 -19.98
N GLU A 388 -2.69 5.45 -19.87
CA GLU A 388 -1.62 6.45 -20.01
C GLU A 388 -1.71 7.17 -21.37
N HIS A 389 -1.77 6.43 -22.48
CA HIS A 389 -1.84 7.03 -23.80
C HIS A 389 -3.14 7.81 -24.05
N GLU A 390 -4.30 7.25 -23.70
CA GLU A 390 -5.63 7.83 -23.94
C GLU A 390 -5.91 9.04 -23.03
N VAL A 391 -5.47 9.02 -21.77
CA VAL A 391 -5.83 10.04 -20.77
C VAL A 391 -4.73 11.08 -20.57
N LEU A 392 -3.44 10.69 -20.56
CA LEU A 392 -2.35 11.64 -20.30
C LEU A 392 -1.76 12.25 -21.59
N GLY A 393 -1.65 11.47 -22.67
CA GLY A 393 -0.94 11.92 -23.87
C GLY A 393 0.53 12.24 -23.58
N ASP A 394 1.04 13.34 -24.16
CA ASP A 394 2.37 13.90 -23.84
C ASP A 394 2.30 14.79 -22.58
N PHE A 395 2.12 14.16 -21.42
CA PHE A 395 1.90 14.90 -20.17
C PHE A 395 3.15 15.62 -19.68
N ASP A 396 4.34 15.12 -20.00
CA ASP A 396 5.60 15.80 -19.66
C ASP A 396 5.70 17.15 -20.36
N ALA A 397 5.34 17.24 -21.64
CA ALA A 397 5.28 18.51 -22.36
C ALA A 397 4.25 19.48 -21.80
N LEU A 398 3.22 18.99 -21.12
CA LEU A 398 2.26 19.83 -20.39
C LEU A 398 2.86 20.34 -19.08
N LEU A 399 3.53 19.47 -18.32
CA LEU A 399 4.18 19.83 -17.05
C LEU A 399 5.28 20.88 -17.23
N THR A 400 6.06 20.82 -18.32
CA THR A 400 7.16 21.78 -18.58
C THR A 400 6.68 23.20 -18.86
N LYS A 401 5.39 23.40 -19.14
CA LYS A 401 4.79 24.73 -19.31
C LYS A 401 4.55 25.45 -17.98
N MET A 402 4.55 24.73 -16.87
CA MET A 402 4.38 25.33 -15.55
C MET A 402 5.72 25.82 -15.00
N ARG A 403 5.72 27.04 -14.44
CA ARG A 403 6.91 27.61 -13.81
C ARG A 403 7.18 26.98 -12.44
N PRO A 404 8.44 26.73 -12.04
CA PRO A 404 8.77 26.40 -10.65
C PRO A 404 8.31 27.50 -9.68
N ARG A 405 8.20 27.17 -8.39
CA ARG A 405 7.77 28.12 -7.34
C ARG A 405 6.38 28.75 -7.55
N THR A 406 5.48 28.02 -8.19
CA THR A 406 4.10 28.45 -8.43
C THR A 406 3.09 27.51 -7.80
N ARG A 407 1.84 27.97 -7.70
CA ARG A 407 0.72 27.28 -7.08
C ARG A 407 -0.22 26.74 -8.15
N LEU A 408 -0.59 25.47 -8.06
CA LEU A 408 -1.49 24.79 -9.00
C LEU A 408 -2.75 24.30 -8.28
N ALA A 409 -3.92 24.55 -8.86
CA ALA A 409 -5.14 23.82 -8.52
C ALA A 409 -5.45 22.77 -9.59
N MET A 410 -6.05 21.66 -9.18
CA MET A 410 -6.58 20.66 -10.11
C MET A 410 -8.10 20.51 -9.98
N LEU A 411 -8.79 20.48 -11.12
CA LEU A 411 -10.24 20.38 -11.24
C LEU A 411 -10.61 19.21 -12.15
N ASN A 412 -11.33 18.22 -11.63
CA ASN A 412 -11.68 17.01 -12.39
C ASN A 412 -13.15 17.00 -12.78
N PHE A 413 -13.44 17.42 -14.02
CA PHE A 413 -14.77 17.33 -14.61
C PHE A 413 -15.03 15.97 -15.27
N GLU A 414 -13.98 15.19 -15.53
CA GLU A 414 -14.05 13.85 -16.11
C GLU A 414 -13.35 12.84 -15.18
N GLN A 415 -14.10 12.31 -14.21
CA GLN A 415 -13.57 11.35 -13.25
C GLN A 415 -13.67 9.90 -13.76
N ARG A 416 -14.62 9.60 -14.66
CA ARG A 416 -14.86 8.25 -15.15
C ARG A 416 -13.77 7.80 -16.13
N SER A 417 -13.34 6.55 -15.98
CA SER A 417 -12.50 5.87 -16.96
C SER A 417 -13.31 4.82 -17.72
N PRO A 418 -13.20 4.74 -19.06
CA PRO A 418 -13.78 3.62 -19.82
C PRO A 418 -13.02 2.31 -19.60
N ARG A 419 -11.85 2.35 -18.96
CA ARG A 419 -10.95 1.20 -18.78
C ARG A 419 -10.93 0.65 -17.35
N MET A 420 -11.21 1.50 -16.37
CA MET A 420 -11.02 1.19 -14.96
C MET A 420 -12.28 1.50 -14.17
N TYR A 421 -12.53 0.76 -13.09
CA TYR A 421 -13.62 1.08 -12.16
C TYR A 421 -13.30 2.27 -11.25
N PHE A 422 -12.04 2.66 -11.18
CA PHE A 422 -11.54 3.80 -10.40
C PHE A 422 -11.20 4.97 -11.30
N TRP A 423 -11.00 6.12 -10.66
CA TRP A 423 -10.69 7.39 -11.30
C TRP A 423 -9.16 7.53 -11.41
N PRO A 424 -8.56 7.27 -12.59
CA PRO A 424 -7.13 7.38 -12.75
C PRO A 424 -6.71 8.84 -12.71
N TYR A 425 -5.53 9.11 -12.14
CA TYR A 425 -4.90 10.44 -12.16
C TYR A 425 -5.71 11.56 -11.49
N VAL A 426 -6.59 11.26 -10.54
CA VAL A 426 -7.38 12.27 -9.79
C VAL A 426 -6.49 13.37 -9.19
N PHE A 427 -5.25 13.03 -8.81
CA PHE A 427 -4.29 13.97 -8.24
C PHE A 427 -3.13 14.30 -9.20
N ALA A 428 -3.29 14.20 -10.53
CA ALA A 428 -2.21 14.46 -11.50
C ALA A 428 -1.50 15.81 -11.30
N GLY A 429 -2.21 16.83 -10.82
CA GLY A 429 -1.64 18.13 -10.48
C GLY A 429 -0.52 18.05 -9.44
N SER A 430 -0.51 17.03 -8.59
CA SER A 430 0.58 16.81 -7.63
C SER A 430 1.94 16.53 -8.29
N TYR A 431 1.99 16.12 -9.56
CA TYR A 431 3.26 16.05 -10.29
C TYR A 431 3.95 17.42 -10.45
N HIS A 432 3.22 18.54 -10.29
CA HIS A 432 3.83 19.89 -10.21
C HIS A 432 4.78 20.04 -9.01
N ARG A 433 4.57 19.26 -7.93
CA ARG A 433 5.45 19.21 -6.75
C ARG A 433 6.76 18.47 -6.98
N LEU A 434 6.98 17.91 -8.16
CA LEU A 434 8.30 17.44 -8.56
C LEU A 434 9.29 18.60 -8.68
N ALA A 435 8.83 19.79 -9.09
CA ALA A 435 9.64 21.00 -9.13
C ALA A 435 9.81 21.63 -7.73
N PRO A 436 10.91 22.38 -7.49
CA PRO A 436 11.14 23.04 -6.21
C PRO A 436 10.20 24.25 -5.99
N GLY A 437 9.79 24.42 -4.74
CA GLY A 437 9.00 25.54 -4.22
C GLY A 437 7.55 25.61 -4.68
N THR A 438 7.04 24.56 -5.31
CA THR A 438 5.67 24.53 -5.83
C THR A 438 4.69 23.99 -4.79
N ILE A 439 3.43 24.44 -4.90
CA ILE A 439 2.30 23.93 -4.14
C ILE A 439 1.26 23.42 -5.14
N ALA A 440 0.69 22.25 -4.89
CA ALA A 440 -0.44 21.73 -5.65
C ALA A 440 -1.59 21.45 -4.69
N SER A 441 -2.79 21.89 -5.03
CA SER A 441 -4.03 21.58 -4.30
C SER A 441 -4.90 20.67 -5.15
N TYR A 442 -5.62 19.71 -4.57
CA TYR A 442 -5.67 19.28 -3.17
C TYR A 442 -4.40 18.52 -2.86
N SER A 443 -3.81 18.73 -1.67
CA SER A 443 -2.63 17.97 -1.25
C SER A 443 -2.93 17.09 -0.06
N PHE A 444 -2.40 15.87 -0.07
CA PHE A 444 -2.45 14.99 1.11
C PHE A 444 -1.61 15.55 2.27
N THR A 445 -0.79 16.56 2.02
CA THR A 445 -0.11 17.38 3.04
C THR A 445 -1.07 18.03 4.05
N GLU A 446 -2.35 18.15 3.69
CA GLU A 446 -3.41 18.65 4.58
C GLU A 446 -4.01 17.56 5.48
N ILE A 447 -3.68 16.29 5.23
CA ILE A 447 -4.14 15.14 6.01
C ILE A 447 -3.16 14.92 7.17
N GLU A 448 -3.66 14.94 8.41
CA GLU A 448 -2.83 14.89 9.64
C GLU A 448 -1.86 13.71 9.70
N HIS A 449 -2.25 12.55 9.16
CA HIS A 449 -1.45 11.32 9.19
C HIS A 449 -0.55 11.12 7.95
N TRP A 450 -0.52 12.11 7.04
CA TRP A 450 0.41 12.11 5.91
C TRP A 450 1.83 12.44 6.35
N SER A 451 2.83 12.00 5.59
CA SER A 451 4.25 12.12 6.00
C SER A 451 4.82 13.53 5.89
N LEU A 452 4.08 14.43 5.24
CA LEU A 452 4.45 15.82 5.05
C LEU A 452 3.32 16.70 5.55
N ALA A 453 3.68 17.84 6.12
CA ALA A 453 2.79 18.94 6.44
C ALA A 453 3.33 20.23 5.82
N TYR A 454 2.50 21.25 5.68
CA TYR A 454 2.99 22.59 5.35
C TYR A 454 3.85 23.12 6.49
N ALA A 455 4.96 23.77 6.16
CA ALA A 455 5.82 24.37 7.19
C ALA A 455 5.10 25.54 7.89
N PRO A 456 5.42 25.82 9.16
CA PRO A 456 4.86 26.96 9.87
C PRO A 456 5.11 28.28 9.13
N GLY A 457 4.08 29.12 9.01
CA GLY A 457 4.15 30.43 8.36
C GLY A 457 4.01 30.40 6.83
N VAL A 458 3.91 29.22 6.21
CA VAL A 458 3.61 29.09 4.78
C VAL A 458 2.13 29.37 4.55
N GLU A 459 1.82 30.23 3.59
CA GLU A 459 0.45 30.45 3.14
C GLU A 459 -0.10 29.14 2.55
N THR A 460 -1.19 28.64 3.13
CA THR A 460 -1.82 27.39 2.68
C THR A 460 -2.99 27.66 1.74
N PRO A 461 -3.35 26.70 0.87
CA PRO A 461 -4.62 26.72 0.13
C PRO A 461 -5.83 27.15 0.97
N PRO A 462 -6.77 27.95 0.43
CA PRO A 462 -7.96 28.38 1.14
C PRO A 462 -8.85 27.19 1.55
N LYS A 463 -9.06 27.00 2.86
CA LYS A 463 -9.62 25.76 3.47
C LYS A 463 -11.15 25.68 3.54
N HIS A 464 -11.87 26.41 2.70
CA HIS A 464 -13.25 26.72 2.99
C HIS A 464 -14.27 25.64 2.55
N ARG A 465 -13.91 24.76 1.60
CA ARG A 465 -14.71 23.59 1.15
C ARG A 465 -13.80 22.45 0.68
N GLY A 466 -14.23 21.21 0.91
CA GLY A 466 -13.40 20.00 0.72
C GLY A 466 -13.25 19.55 -0.74
N PHE A 467 -12.12 18.90 -1.05
CA PHE A 467 -11.85 18.07 -2.23
C PHE A 467 -12.44 18.55 -3.58
N TRP A 468 -11.97 19.67 -4.13
CA TRP A 468 -12.33 20.10 -5.50
C TRP A 468 -12.02 19.06 -6.59
N HIS A 469 -11.15 18.10 -6.29
CA HIS A 469 -10.78 16.98 -7.16
C HIS A 469 -11.93 16.00 -7.37
N TYR A 470 -12.83 15.89 -6.40
CA TYR A 470 -14.05 15.10 -6.51
C TYR A 470 -15.26 15.99 -6.80
N TRP A 471 -15.20 17.28 -6.44
CA TRP A 471 -16.30 18.22 -6.54
C TRP A 471 -15.83 19.55 -7.14
N PRO A 472 -15.44 19.60 -8.43
CA PRO A 472 -14.89 20.82 -9.05
C PRO A 472 -15.87 21.99 -9.01
N CYS A 473 -17.17 21.72 -8.86
CA CYS A 473 -18.21 22.73 -8.70
C CYS A 473 -18.10 23.54 -7.42
N GLN A 474 -17.38 23.07 -6.41
CA GLN A 474 -17.19 23.82 -5.17
C GLN A 474 -16.08 24.87 -5.28
N PHE A 475 -15.34 24.90 -6.39
CA PHE A 475 -14.34 25.91 -6.66
C PHE A 475 -15.01 27.24 -7.03
N GLU A 476 -14.72 28.28 -6.27
CA GLU A 476 -15.24 29.64 -6.42
C GLU A 476 -14.12 30.51 -7.04
N LEU A 477 -14.33 31.03 -8.26
CA LEU A 477 -13.23 31.56 -9.07
C LEU A 477 -12.57 32.80 -8.45
N ARG A 478 -13.37 33.75 -7.95
CA ARG A 478 -12.81 34.97 -7.32
C ARG A 478 -12.11 34.62 -6.01
N ARG A 479 -12.72 33.77 -5.19
CA ARG A 479 -12.17 33.38 -3.89
C ARG A 479 -10.92 32.51 -4.03
N ASP A 480 -11.02 31.39 -4.73
CA ASP A 480 -9.99 30.35 -4.80
C ASP A 480 -8.97 30.62 -5.90
N GLY A 481 -9.43 31.07 -7.06
CA GLY A 481 -8.57 31.31 -8.23
C GLY A 481 -7.49 32.36 -7.98
N SER A 482 -7.72 33.28 -7.03
CA SER A 482 -6.74 34.32 -6.65
C SER A 482 -5.43 33.71 -6.14
N TYR A 483 -5.51 32.61 -5.38
CA TYR A 483 -4.37 31.95 -4.75
C TYR A 483 -3.49 31.19 -5.76
N TYR A 484 -4.07 30.64 -6.82
CA TYR A 484 -3.37 29.75 -7.77
C TYR A 484 -2.82 30.51 -8.98
N ASP A 485 -1.67 30.09 -9.48
CA ASP A 485 -1.06 30.62 -10.70
C ASP A 485 -1.44 29.80 -11.92
N TYR A 486 -1.69 28.51 -11.71
CA TYR A 486 -2.13 27.58 -12.74
C TYR A 486 -3.37 26.83 -12.29
N VAL A 487 -4.18 26.41 -13.26
CA VAL A 487 -5.25 25.42 -13.05
C VAL A 487 -5.12 24.30 -14.07
N LEU A 488 -5.02 23.06 -13.58
CA LEU A 488 -5.03 21.85 -14.40
C LEU A 488 -6.44 21.27 -14.39
N VAL A 489 -7.07 21.23 -15.55
CA VAL A 489 -8.42 20.73 -15.72
C VAL A 489 -8.37 19.36 -16.37
N GLN A 490 -8.97 18.34 -15.73
CA GLN A 490 -9.22 17.04 -16.35
C GLN A 490 -10.64 17.03 -16.94
N GLY A 491 -10.71 16.92 -18.26
CA GLY A 491 -11.94 16.90 -19.04
C GLY A 491 -11.92 17.92 -20.19
N ARG A 492 -12.98 17.90 -21.00
CA ARG A 492 -13.07 18.70 -22.23
C ARG A 492 -13.67 20.10 -22.04
N ARG A 493 -14.16 20.41 -20.83
CA ARG A 493 -14.83 21.68 -20.51
C ARG A 493 -13.79 22.72 -20.09
N ASP A 494 -13.82 23.88 -20.72
CA ASP A 494 -13.10 25.06 -20.24
C ASP A 494 -13.96 25.73 -19.14
N PRO A 495 -13.47 25.91 -17.91
CA PRO A 495 -14.24 26.57 -16.86
C PRO A 495 -14.08 28.09 -16.82
N PHE A 496 -13.24 28.69 -17.68
CA PHE A 496 -12.77 30.08 -17.58
C PHE A 496 -13.15 30.97 -18.78
N HIS A 497 -14.28 30.73 -19.41
CA HIS A 497 -14.77 31.55 -20.54
C HIS A 497 -14.88 33.05 -20.21
N GLU A 498 -14.85 33.91 -21.24
CA GLU A 498 -14.95 35.37 -21.10
C GLU A 498 -16.15 35.80 -20.24
N GLY A 499 -15.92 36.73 -19.29
CA GLY A 499 -16.95 37.25 -18.38
C GLY A 499 -17.16 36.45 -17.08
N ALA A 500 -16.24 35.56 -16.71
CA ALA A 500 -16.23 34.93 -15.39
C ALA A 500 -15.71 35.90 -14.29
N PRO A 501 -16.34 35.96 -13.10
CA PRO A 501 -15.87 36.77 -11.98
C PRO A 501 -14.54 36.23 -11.43
N GLY A 502 -13.62 37.12 -11.07
CA GLY A 502 -12.31 36.75 -10.54
C GLY A 502 -11.18 36.89 -11.55
N PRO A 503 -10.03 36.25 -11.29
CA PRO A 503 -8.85 36.36 -12.13
C PRO A 503 -9.06 35.66 -13.48
N ALA A 504 -8.55 36.28 -14.55
CA ALA A 504 -8.59 35.68 -15.88
C ALA A 504 -7.51 34.60 -16.04
N PHE A 505 -7.92 33.51 -16.68
CA PHE A 505 -7.06 32.39 -17.02
C PHE A 505 -6.99 32.22 -18.53
N ARG A 506 -5.80 31.91 -19.03
CA ARG A 506 -5.54 31.59 -20.44
C ARG A 506 -5.10 30.14 -20.55
N GLU A 507 -5.65 29.42 -21.52
CA GLU A 507 -5.15 28.11 -21.89
C GLU A 507 -3.71 28.22 -22.44
N VAL A 508 -2.78 27.44 -21.87
CA VAL A 508 -1.38 27.38 -22.32
C VAL A 508 -1.01 26.03 -22.93
N GLY A 509 -1.85 25.01 -22.76
CA GLY A 509 -1.61 23.71 -23.38
C GLY A 509 -2.69 22.67 -23.09
N ARG A 510 -2.68 21.62 -23.91
CA ARG A 510 -3.49 20.41 -23.74
C ARG A 510 -2.63 19.17 -23.91
N SER A 511 -2.99 18.11 -23.19
CA SER A 511 -2.42 16.78 -23.41
C SER A 511 -3.40 15.71 -22.93
N GLY A 512 -3.77 14.78 -23.82
CA GLY A 512 -4.81 13.80 -23.55
C GLY A 512 -6.12 14.46 -23.09
N ALA A 513 -6.58 14.10 -21.89
CA ALA A 513 -7.77 14.64 -21.24
C ALA A 513 -7.48 15.90 -20.39
N PHE A 514 -6.24 16.39 -20.37
CA PHE A 514 -5.84 17.51 -19.53
C PHE A 514 -5.70 18.82 -20.31
N ILE A 515 -6.18 19.90 -19.71
CA ILE A 515 -6.04 21.28 -20.19
C ILE A 515 -5.36 22.08 -19.08
N LEU A 516 -4.29 22.79 -19.41
CA LEU A 516 -3.55 23.64 -18.48
C LEU A 516 -3.89 25.11 -18.75
N PHE A 517 -4.27 25.81 -17.70
CA PHE A 517 -4.54 27.23 -17.70
C PHE A 517 -3.53 27.99 -16.84
N GLU A 518 -3.12 29.17 -17.29
CA GLU A 518 -2.24 30.11 -16.58
C GLU A 518 -3.01 31.39 -16.24
N LYS A 519 -2.86 31.87 -15.01
CA LYS A 519 -3.43 33.15 -14.55
C LYS A 519 -2.74 34.31 -15.26
N LEU A 520 -3.53 35.18 -15.89
CA LEU A 520 -3.05 36.36 -16.62
C LEU A 520 -2.83 37.56 -15.71
N ALA A 521 -3.79 37.84 -14.82
CA ALA A 521 -3.75 38.95 -13.89
C ALA A 521 -4.41 38.53 -12.55
N PRO A 522 -3.91 39.02 -11.41
CA PRO A 522 -4.48 38.72 -10.10
C PRO A 522 -5.79 39.50 -9.83
N GLU A 523 -6.05 40.57 -10.58
CA GLU A 523 -7.19 41.46 -10.39
C GLU A 523 -8.48 40.85 -10.94
N ASP A 524 -9.57 41.03 -10.18
CA ASP A 524 -10.90 40.63 -10.60
C ASP A 524 -11.36 41.50 -11.78
N GLN A 525 -11.57 40.86 -12.93
CA GLN A 525 -11.98 41.56 -14.15
C GLN A 525 -13.47 41.93 -14.16
N SER A 526 -14.24 41.52 -13.15
CA SER A 526 -15.70 41.70 -13.09
C SER A 526 -16.21 41.84 -11.65
N PRO A 527 -15.83 42.91 -10.92
CA PRO A 527 -16.18 43.09 -9.50
C PRO A 527 -17.69 43.16 -9.22
N GLY A 528 -18.50 43.53 -10.21
CA GLY A 528 -19.96 43.60 -10.08
C GLY A 528 -20.70 42.26 -10.22
N VAL A 529 -20.03 41.18 -10.60
CA VAL A 529 -20.65 39.86 -10.79
C VAL A 529 -20.53 39.04 -9.49
N PRO A 530 -21.60 38.48 -8.92
CA PRO A 530 -21.50 37.61 -7.75
C PRO A 530 -20.56 36.43 -8.01
N ASP A 531 -19.73 36.07 -7.02
CA ASP A 531 -18.90 34.87 -7.14
C ASP A 531 -19.83 33.66 -7.16
N ALA A 532 -19.70 32.87 -8.21
CA ALA A 532 -20.53 31.70 -8.43
C ALA A 532 -19.62 30.52 -8.69
N SER A 533 -20.04 29.37 -8.18
CA SER A 533 -19.54 28.05 -8.56
C SER A 533 -19.30 27.99 -10.08
N ILE A 534 -18.14 27.46 -10.50
CA ILE A 534 -17.85 27.21 -11.92
C ILE A 534 -19.01 26.43 -12.59
N CYS A 535 -19.59 25.47 -11.88
CA CYS A 535 -20.68 24.64 -12.40
C CYS A 535 -22.03 25.33 -12.50
N ALA A 536 -22.23 26.50 -11.89
CA ALA A 536 -23.43 27.29 -12.12
C ALA A 536 -23.60 27.65 -13.61
N ARG A 537 -22.49 27.66 -14.37
CA ARG A 537 -22.45 28.00 -15.80
C ARG A 537 -22.36 26.78 -16.71
N ILE A 538 -21.47 25.85 -16.39
CA ILE A 538 -21.17 24.68 -17.26
C ILE A 538 -21.95 23.42 -16.86
N GLY A 539 -22.79 23.51 -15.82
CA GLY A 539 -23.48 22.39 -15.21
C GLY A 539 -22.54 21.49 -14.38
N PRO A 540 -23.08 20.68 -13.47
CA PRO A 540 -22.28 19.73 -12.71
C PRO A 540 -21.61 18.70 -13.63
N PRO A 541 -20.49 18.07 -13.20
CA PRO A 541 -20.00 16.88 -13.85
C PRO A 541 -21.09 15.79 -13.76
N PRO A 542 -21.12 14.84 -14.72
CA PRO A 542 -21.98 13.67 -14.56
C PRO A 542 -21.65 12.96 -13.23
N PRO A 543 -22.65 12.37 -12.54
CA PRO A 543 -22.40 11.62 -11.32
C PRO A 543 -21.36 10.52 -11.59
N PRO A 544 -20.56 10.12 -10.58
CA PRO A 544 -19.49 9.14 -10.71
C PRO A 544 -19.93 7.79 -11.27
#